data_AF-A0A535YJ53-F1
#
_entry.id   AF-A0A535YJ53-F1
#
_cell.length_a   1.000
_cell.length_b   1.000
_cell.length_c   1.000
_cell.angle_alpha   90.00
_cell.angle_beta   90.00
_cell.angle_gamma   90.00
#
_symmetry.space_group_name_H-M   'P 1'
#
loop_
_entity.id
_entity.type
_entity.pdbx_description
1 polymer ?
#
loop_
_entity_poly.entity_id
_entity_poly.type
_entity_poly.pdbx_seq_one_letter_code
_entity_poly.pdbx_strand_id
1 'polypeptide(L)'
;SSVAANPRNPLAMVGASKRFTDPTHYGFTLAAYFSTDGGQTWQEAPPLQLLSDPDPNKTWAGTSDPVVAWDDMGNVYLVALPFPKDGGPYFTLGIAVYRSSDGGATWSPPNFIHPHAAGSNDADDKQDGTPASPRVGNVYAAWDTGQRLSFARSTDHGATWAVSERARRVPDSTARSATRSRPRSRSGKMARCTSSGAPARR
;
A
#
# COMPACT_ATOMS: atom_id res chain seq x y z
N SER A 1 11.41 -11.84 -5.34
CA SER A 1 10.36 -12.86 -5.54
C SER A 1 9.36 -12.72 -4.41
N SER A 2 8.14 -13.23 -4.57
CA SER A 2 7.10 -13.21 -3.54
C SER A 2 6.25 -14.48 -3.62
N VAL A 3 5.63 -14.88 -2.52
CA VAL A 3 4.71 -16.03 -2.42
C VAL A 3 3.64 -15.72 -1.39
N ALA A 4 2.40 -16.12 -1.68
CA ALA A 4 1.27 -16.00 -0.76
C ALA A 4 0.31 -17.19 -0.90
N ALA A 5 -0.23 -17.63 0.22
CA ALA A 5 -1.28 -18.64 0.29
C ALA A 5 -2.65 -17.98 0.40
N ASN A 6 -3.67 -18.59 -0.20
CA ASN A 6 -5.03 -18.13 -0.07
C ASN A 6 -5.49 -18.27 1.40
N PRO A 7 -5.97 -17.18 2.05
CA PRO A 7 -6.36 -17.20 3.46
C PRO A 7 -7.55 -18.10 3.77
N ARG A 8 -8.35 -18.47 2.76
CA ARG A 8 -9.50 -19.38 2.89
C ARG A 8 -9.20 -20.80 2.40
N ASN A 9 -8.10 -21.01 1.69
CA ASN A 9 -7.67 -22.34 1.21
C ASN A 9 -6.14 -22.40 1.13
N PRO A 10 -5.43 -22.81 2.20
CA PRO A 10 -3.97 -22.79 2.20
C PRO A 10 -3.31 -23.76 1.21
N LEU A 11 -4.08 -24.67 0.57
CA LEU A 11 -3.57 -25.49 -0.52
C LEU A 11 -3.40 -24.70 -1.82
N ALA A 12 -4.16 -23.61 -1.99
CA ALA A 12 -4.00 -22.69 -3.11
C ALA A 12 -2.92 -21.66 -2.77
N MET A 13 -1.82 -21.67 -3.53
CA MET A 13 -0.71 -20.75 -3.35
C MET A 13 -0.31 -20.13 -4.68
N VAL A 14 0.18 -18.90 -4.65
CA VAL A 14 0.76 -18.21 -5.81
C VAL A 14 2.13 -17.68 -5.44
N GLY A 15 3.09 -17.89 -6.34
CA GLY A 15 4.44 -17.35 -6.27
C GLY A 15 4.78 -16.57 -7.53
N ALA A 16 5.63 -15.57 -7.41
CA ALA A 16 6.13 -14.80 -8.53
C ALA A 16 7.62 -14.46 -8.38
N SER A 17 8.34 -14.44 -9.49
CA SER A 17 9.78 -14.20 -9.53
C SER A 17 10.18 -13.45 -10.80
N LYS A 18 11.41 -12.90 -10.79
CA LYS A 18 12.06 -12.50 -12.03
C LYS A 18 12.40 -13.76 -12.83
N ARG A 19 11.97 -13.80 -14.07
CA ARG A 19 12.34 -14.79 -15.08
C ARG A 19 13.32 -14.14 -16.05
N PHE A 20 14.58 -14.55 -15.97
CA PHE A 20 15.59 -14.08 -16.92
C PHE A 20 15.33 -14.66 -18.31
N THR A 21 15.37 -13.77 -19.30
CA THR A 21 15.32 -14.09 -20.72
C THR A 21 16.71 -13.94 -21.35
N ASP A 22 17.53 -13.05 -20.80
CA ASP A 22 18.93 -12.86 -21.15
C ASP A 22 19.74 -12.48 -19.90
N PRO A 23 20.31 -13.46 -19.18
CA PRO A 23 21.10 -13.19 -17.99
C PRO A 23 22.33 -12.33 -18.26
N THR A 24 22.91 -12.39 -19.46
CA THR A 24 24.17 -11.70 -19.78
C THR A 24 23.98 -10.20 -19.94
N HIS A 25 22.81 -9.77 -20.39
CA HIS A 25 22.44 -8.36 -20.55
C HIS A 25 21.40 -7.90 -19.53
N TYR A 26 21.22 -8.66 -18.44
CA TYR A 26 20.24 -8.36 -17.39
C TYR A 26 18.79 -8.21 -17.92
N GLY A 27 18.46 -8.99 -18.96
CA GLY A 27 17.13 -9.08 -19.54
C GLY A 27 16.24 -10.06 -18.76
N PHE A 28 15.10 -9.57 -18.27
CA PHE A 28 14.12 -10.37 -17.55
C PHE A 28 12.73 -9.75 -17.63
N THR A 29 11.72 -10.51 -17.20
CA THR A 29 10.41 -9.99 -16.82
C THR A 29 9.90 -10.79 -15.61
N LEU A 30 8.67 -10.58 -15.16
CA LEU A 30 8.07 -11.42 -14.13
C LEU A 30 7.41 -12.68 -14.71
N ALA A 31 7.50 -13.78 -13.96
CA ALA A 31 6.68 -14.96 -14.16
C ALA A 31 5.89 -15.26 -12.88
N ALA A 32 4.69 -15.80 -13.05
CA ALA A 32 3.81 -16.23 -11.96
C ALA A 32 3.64 -17.75 -12.01
N TYR A 33 3.53 -18.35 -10.83
CA TYR A 33 3.37 -19.78 -10.61
C TYR A 33 2.24 -19.99 -9.61
N PHE A 34 1.46 -21.05 -9.79
CA PHE A 34 0.40 -21.42 -8.86
C PHE A 34 0.52 -22.87 -8.43
N SER A 35 0.05 -23.16 -7.23
CA SER A 35 -0.05 -24.48 -6.65
C SER A 35 -1.45 -24.69 -6.10
N THR A 36 -1.96 -25.92 -6.21
CA THR A 36 -3.25 -26.34 -5.66
C THR A 36 -3.12 -27.43 -4.59
N ASP A 37 -1.90 -27.76 -4.19
CA ASP A 37 -1.57 -28.87 -3.28
C ASP A 37 -0.67 -28.46 -2.11
N GLY A 38 -0.70 -27.17 -1.75
CA GLY A 38 0.09 -26.63 -0.63
C GLY A 38 1.57 -26.47 -0.97
N GLY A 39 1.89 -26.24 -2.24
CA GLY A 39 3.24 -25.99 -2.72
C GLY A 39 4.06 -27.24 -3.00
N GLN A 40 3.45 -28.42 -3.08
CA GLN A 40 4.15 -29.66 -3.45
C GLN A 40 4.44 -29.70 -4.95
N THR A 41 3.50 -29.22 -5.77
CA THR A 41 3.69 -29.01 -7.20
C THR A 41 3.29 -27.60 -7.61
N TRP A 42 3.95 -27.09 -8.64
CA TRP A 42 3.77 -25.74 -9.16
C TRP A 42 3.60 -25.77 -10.67
N GLN A 43 2.66 -24.98 -11.16
CA GLN A 43 2.43 -24.76 -12.59
C GLN A 43 2.74 -23.30 -12.91
N GLU A 44 3.45 -23.07 -14.02
CA GLU A 44 3.69 -21.70 -14.51
C GLU A 44 2.42 -21.18 -15.21
N ALA A 45 2.01 -19.97 -14.87
CA ALA A 45 0.93 -19.27 -15.57
C ALA A 45 1.39 -18.85 -16.98
N PRO A 46 0.46 -18.59 -17.93
CA PRO A 46 0.82 -17.96 -19.19
C PRO A 46 1.60 -16.65 -18.98
N PRO A 47 2.43 -16.23 -19.96
CA PRO A 47 3.19 -14.99 -19.85
C PRO A 47 2.31 -13.79 -19.48
N LEU A 48 2.76 -13.02 -18.49
CA LEU A 48 2.09 -11.78 -18.08
C LEU A 48 2.13 -10.77 -19.23
N GLN A 49 0.98 -10.15 -19.51
CA GLN A 49 0.92 -9.07 -20.49
C GLN A 49 1.72 -7.87 -20.00
N LEU A 50 2.44 -7.21 -20.90
CA LEU A 50 3.10 -5.95 -20.58
C LEU A 50 2.12 -4.79 -20.74
N LEU A 51 2.46 -3.66 -20.13
CA LEU A 51 1.75 -2.41 -20.40
C LEU A 51 1.85 -2.07 -21.90
N SER A 52 0.83 -1.38 -22.40
CA SER A 52 0.84 -0.77 -23.73
C SER A 52 0.91 0.75 -23.59
N ASP A 53 1.63 1.41 -24.49
CA ASP A 53 1.64 2.87 -24.60
C ASP A 53 0.89 3.29 -25.88
N PRO A 54 0.02 4.31 -25.82
CA PRO A 54 -0.58 4.87 -27.03
C PRO A 54 0.44 5.43 -28.03
N ASP A 55 1.62 5.85 -27.56
CA ASP A 55 2.75 6.19 -28.42
C ASP A 55 3.47 4.90 -28.85
N PRO A 56 3.41 4.51 -30.14
CA PRO A 56 4.02 3.26 -30.61
C PRO A 56 5.55 3.25 -30.48
N ASN A 57 6.18 4.40 -30.25
CA ASN A 57 7.62 4.48 -30.02
C ASN A 57 7.99 4.14 -28.57
N LYS A 58 7.04 4.18 -27.64
CA LYS A 58 7.24 3.78 -26.26
C LYS A 58 6.83 2.33 -26.09
N THR A 59 7.82 1.47 -25.91
CA THR A 59 7.59 0.05 -25.67
C THR A 59 8.06 -0.33 -24.27
N TRP A 60 7.26 -1.15 -23.60
CA TRP A 60 7.57 -1.70 -22.29
C TRP A 60 8.40 -2.97 -22.48
N ALA A 61 9.50 -3.10 -21.76
CA ALA A 61 10.38 -4.27 -21.89
C ALA A 61 10.07 -5.35 -20.86
N GLY A 62 9.50 -4.97 -19.72
CA GLY A 62 9.17 -5.95 -18.69
C GLY A 62 8.67 -5.31 -17.41
N THR A 63 8.56 -6.16 -16.41
CA THR A 63 8.23 -5.80 -15.04
C THR A 63 9.23 -6.42 -14.06
N SER A 64 9.37 -5.81 -12.90
CA SER A 64 10.32 -6.20 -11.85
C SER A 64 9.64 -6.30 -10.48
N ASP A 65 10.37 -6.89 -9.53
CA ASP A 65 10.13 -6.87 -8.08
C ASP A 65 8.68 -7.24 -7.70
N PRO A 66 8.32 -8.52 -7.89
CA PRO A 66 6.95 -8.97 -7.71
C PRO A 66 6.58 -8.99 -6.24
N VAL A 67 5.34 -8.58 -5.95
CA VAL A 67 4.69 -8.81 -4.66
C VAL A 67 3.31 -9.41 -4.90
N VAL A 68 2.96 -10.45 -4.14
CA VAL A 68 1.72 -11.18 -4.29
C VAL A 68 0.91 -11.11 -3.00
N ALA A 69 -0.36 -10.75 -3.11
CA ALA A 69 -1.33 -10.84 -2.04
C ALA A 69 -2.65 -11.46 -2.53
N TRP A 70 -3.32 -12.16 -1.62
CA TRP A 70 -4.69 -12.63 -1.81
C TRP A 70 -5.66 -11.65 -1.16
N ASP A 71 -6.85 -11.49 -1.74
CA ASP A 71 -8.00 -11.00 -0.98
C ASP A 71 -8.83 -12.12 -0.35
N ASP A 72 -9.85 -11.70 0.40
CA ASP A 72 -10.76 -12.58 1.10
C ASP A 72 -11.76 -13.22 0.13
N MET A 73 -11.98 -12.67 -1.06
CA MET A 73 -12.81 -13.31 -2.08
C MET A 73 -12.06 -14.38 -2.88
N GLY A 74 -10.77 -14.58 -2.63
CA GLY A 74 -9.94 -15.54 -3.35
C GLY A 74 -9.36 -14.99 -4.66
N ASN A 75 -9.39 -13.67 -4.86
CA ASN A 75 -8.63 -13.03 -5.93
C ASN A 75 -7.18 -12.88 -5.50
N VAL A 76 -6.28 -12.91 -6.47
CA VAL A 76 -4.84 -12.72 -6.28
C VAL A 76 -4.42 -11.46 -7.00
N TYR A 77 -3.56 -10.67 -6.37
CA TYR A 77 -2.94 -9.49 -6.93
C TYR A 77 -1.45 -9.74 -7.06
N LEU A 78 -0.88 -9.26 -8.15
CA LEU A 78 0.56 -9.19 -8.34
C LEU A 78 0.90 -7.73 -8.61
N VAL A 79 1.55 -7.09 -7.65
CA VAL A 79 2.13 -5.76 -7.79
C VAL A 79 3.50 -5.87 -8.42
N ALA A 80 3.78 -4.98 -9.36
CA ALA A 80 4.99 -5.02 -10.17
C ALA A 80 5.50 -3.62 -10.51
N LEU A 81 6.81 -3.52 -10.72
CA LEU A 81 7.49 -2.31 -11.19
C LEU A 81 7.74 -2.41 -12.70
N PRO A 82 6.91 -1.78 -13.57
CA PRO A 82 7.12 -1.82 -15.00
C PRO A 82 8.30 -0.93 -15.42
N PHE A 83 9.02 -1.36 -16.45
CA PHE A 83 10.14 -0.61 -17.02
C PHE A 83 10.10 -0.58 -18.57
N PRO A 84 10.59 0.51 -19.19
CA PRO A 84 10.58 0.69 -20.63
C PRO A 84 11.72 -0.08 -21.30
N LYS A 85 11.63 -0.23 -22.61
CA LYS A 85 12.73 -0.74 -23.44
C LYS A 85 13.94 0.20 -23.41
N ASP A 86 13.70 1.49 -23.51
CA ASP A 86 14.76 2.51 -23.50
C ASP A 86 15.16 2.84 -22.06
N GLY A 87 16.43 2.67 -21.70
CA GLY A 87 16.91 2.78 -20.31
C GLY A 87 16.82 1.46 -19.53
N GLY A 88 15.92 0.55 -19.91
CA GLY A 88 15.87 -0.82 -19.39
C GLY A 88 15.48 -0.92 -17.91
N PRO A 89 15.78 -2.05 -17.24
CA PRO A 89 15.29 -2.37 -15.89
C PRO A 89 15.86 -1.46 -14.77
N TYR A 90 16.74 -0.53 -15.11
CA TYR A 90 17.29 0.46 -14.18
C TYR A 90 16.36 1.67 -13.97
N PHE A 91 15.33 1.82 -14.82
CA PHE A 91 14.36 2.91 -14.74
C PHE A 91 12.94 2.35 -14.69
N THR A 92 12.39 2.29 -13.47
CA THR A 92 10.98 1.93 -13.26
C THR A 92 10.08 3.13 -13.53
N LEU A 93 8.90 2.88 -14.08
CA LEU A 93 7.95 3.92 -14.48
C LEU A 93 6.74 4.02 -13.56
N GLY A 94 6.81 3.41 -12.37
CA GLY A 94 5.78 3.49 -11.35
C GLY A 94 5.27 2.12 -10.93
N ILE A 95 3.96 1.96 -10.76
CA ILE A 95 3.32 0.76 -10.18
C ILE A 95 2.23 0.20 -11.09
N ALA A 96 2.37 -1.07 -11.45
CA ALA A 96 1.34 -1.85 -12.14
C ALA A 96 0.80 -2.95 -11.24
N VAL A 97 -0.49 -3.26 -11.40
CA VAL A 97 -1.16 -4.36 -10.68
C VAL A 97 -1.81 -5.31 -11.67
N TYR A 98 -1.49 -6.59 -11.54
CA TYR A 98 -2.19 -7.68 -12.19
C TYR A 98 -3.19 -8.29 -11.24
N ARG A 99 -4.27 -8.86 -11.77
CA ARG A 99 -5.30 -9.56 -10.99
C ARG A 99 -5.59 -10.93 -11.57
N SER A 100 -5.73 -11.92 -10.71
CA SER A 100 -6.26 -13.25 -11.02
C SER A 100 -7.50 -13.51 -10.18
N SER A 101 -8.49 -14.19 -10.75
CA SER A 101 -9.68 -14.68 -10.04
C SER A 101 -9.84 -16.20 -10.13
N ASP A 102 -8.80 -16.90 -10.61
CA ASP A 102 -8.77 -18.34 -10.82
C ASP A 102 -7.56 -18.99 -10.14
N GLY A 103 -7.11 -18.40 -9.02
CA GLY A 103 -6.05 -18.94 -8.19
C GLY A 103 -4.64 -18.79 -8.77
N GLY A 104 -4.43 -17.80 -9.63
CA GLY A 104 -3.15 -17.50 -10.27
C GLY A 104 -2.90 -18.23 -11.59
N ALA A 105 -3.88 -19.00 -12.08
CA ALA A 105 -3.77 -19.72 -13.34
C ALA A 105 -3.79 -18.79 -14.55
N THR A 106 -4.58 -17.72 -14.51
CA THR A 106 -4.56 -16.64 -15.51
C THR A 106 -4.58 -15.27 -14.85
N TRP A 107 -4.10 -14.26 -15.59
CA TRP A 107 -3.94 -12.89 -15.10
C TRP A 107 -4.52 -11.89 -16.09
N SER A 108 -5.14 -10.84 -15.56
CA SER A 108 -5.60 -9.69 -16.34
C SER A 108 -4.44 -8.96 -17.03
N PRO A 109 -4.70 -8.11 -18.03
CA PRO A 109 -3.77 -7.06 -18.40
C PRO A 109 -3.39 -6.19 -17.18
N PRO A 110 -2.19 -5.59 -17.15
CA PRO A 110 -1.76 -4.76 -16.04
C PRO A 110 -2.59 -3.47 -15.92
N ASN A 111 -3.06 -3.17 -14.72
CA ASN A 111 -3.63 -1.88 -14.35
C ASN A 111 -2.50 -0.95 -13.89
N PHE A 112 -2.27 0.16 -14.62
CA PHE A 112 -1.21 1.11 -14.30
C PHE A 112 -1.67 2.13 -13.27
N ILE A 113 -1.56 1.78 -11.98
CA ILE A 113 -2.18 2.55 -10.90
C ILE A 113 -1.39 3.80 -10.53
N HIS A 114 -0.11 3.88 -10.85
CA HIS A 114 0.72 5.05 -10.59
C HIS A 114 1.77 5.23 -11.68
N PRO A 115 1.56 6.12 -12.67
CA PRO A 115 2.57 6.49 -13.64
C PRO A 115 3.56 7.50 -13.02
N HIS A 116 4.83 7.14 -12.91
CA HIS A 116 5.86 8.01 -12.35
C HIS A 116 7.22 7.82 -13.04
N ALA A 117 7.71 8.88 -13.69
CA ALA A 117 8.90 8.82 -14.54
C ALA A 117 10.24 8.71 -13.76
N ALA A 118 10.23 8.68 -12.43
CA ALA A 118 11.45 8.66 -11.62
C ALA A 118 11.32 7.77 -10.37
N GLY A 119 11.87 6.56 -10.46
CA GLY A 119 12.44 5.88 -9.29
C GLY A 119 11.45 5.36 -8.26
N SER A 120 10.31 4.79 -8.68
CA SER A 120 9.58 3.95 -7.73
C SER A 120 10.43 2.72 -7.38
N ASN A 121 10.88 2.66 -6.13
CA ASN A 121 11.74 1.62 -5.58
C ASN A 121 10.93 0.78 -4.61
N ASP A 122 10.88 -0.51 -4.87
CA ASP A 122 10.19 -1.51 -4.06
C ASP A 122 8.67 -1.29 -3.92
N ALA A 123 7.95 -2.39 -3.87
CA ALA A 123 6.54 -2.40 -3.56
C ALA A 123 6.28 -3.45 -2.46
N ASP A 124 5.18 -3.27 -1.74
CA ASP A 124 4.58 -4.32 -0.92
C ASP A 124 3.05 -4.25 -1.05
N ASP A 125 2.38 -5.37 -0.91
CA ASP A 125 0.92 -5.47 -0.92
C ASP A 125 0.40 -6.35 0.22
N LYS A 126 -0.71 -5.92 0.82
CA LYS A 126 -1.35 -6.63 1.91
C LYS A 126 -2.85 -6.41 1.85
N GLN A 127 -3.60 -7.41 2.28
CA GLN A 127 -5.04 -7.31 2.50
C GLN A 127 -5.34 -7.19 3.99
N ASP A 128 -6.37 -6.41 4.35
CA ASP A 128 -6.95 -6.47 5.69
C ASP A 128 -7.94 -7.63 5.81
N GLY A 129 -7.48 -8.74 6.38
CA GLY A 129 -8.30 -9.93 6.65
C GLY A 129 -8.94 -9.95 8.04
N THR A 130 -8.86 -8.86 8.82
CA THR A 130 -9.32 -8.84 10.21
C THR A 130 -10.85 -8.78 10.27
N PRO A 131 -11.58 -9.80 10.80
CA PRO A 131 -13.05 -9.83 10.72
C PRO A 131 -13.76 -8.65 11.38
N ALA A 132 -13.16 -8.09 12.43
CA ALA A 132 -13.71 -6.93 13.16
C ALA A 132 -13.34 -5.58 12.54
N SER A 133 -12.51 -5.56 11.49
CA SER A 133 -12.05 -4.31 10.89
C SER A 133 -13.17 -3.67 10.04
N PRO A 134 -13.41 -2.35 10.17
CA PRO A 134 -14.28 -1.62 9.23
C PRO A 134 -13.66 -1.51 7.83
N ARG A 135 -12.45 -2.03 7.64
CA ARG A 135 -11.69 -2.06 6.39
C ARG A 135 -11.43 -3.49 5.90
N VAL A 136 -12.05 -4.49 6.52
CA VAL A 136 -11.98 -5.89 6.08
C VAL A 136 -12.27 -5.99 4.58
N GLY A 137 -11.49 -6.78 3.87
CA GLY A 137 -11.62 -6.94 2.42
C GLY A 137 -10.80 -5.96 1.59
N ASN A 138 -10.40 -4.80 2.15
CA ASN A 138 -9.60 -3.83 1.42
C ASN A 138 -8.20 -4.38 1.12
N VAL A 139 -7.71 -4.07 -0.08
CA VAL A 139 -6.35 -4.40 -0.53
C VAL A 139 -5.53 -3.12 -0.58
N TYR A 140 -4.30 -3.19 -0.12
CA TYR A 140 -3.37 -2.08 -0.04
C TYR A 140 -2.10 -2.42 -0.80
N ALA A 141 -1.58 -1.45 -1.53
CA ALA A 141 -0.25 -1.50 -2.13
C ALA A 141 0.53 -0.29 -1.61
N ALA A 142 1.79 -0.46 -1.25
CA ALA A 142 2.69 0.61 -0.84
C ALA A 142 3.97 0.54 -1.65
N TRP A 143 4.58 1.69 -1.92
CA TRP A 143 5.83 1.79 -2.66
C TRP A 143 6.62 3.02 -2.21
N ASP A 144 7.94 2.98 -2.40
CA ASP A 144 8.77 4.17 -2.29
C ASP A 144 8.90 4.84 -3.67
N THR A 145 9.06 6.16 -3.68
CA THR A 145 9.24 7.01 -4.87
C THR A 145 10.62 7.67 -4.89
N GLY A 146 11.53 7.19 -4.04
CA GLY A 146 12.82 7.83 -3.72
C GLY A 146 12.71 9.13 -2.90
N GLN A 147 11.53 9.73 -2.81
CA GLN A 147 11.28 10.95 -2.01
C GLN A 147 10.35 10.71 -0.83
N ARG A 148 9.46 9.72 -0.95
CA ARG A 148 8.39 9.44 0.03
C ARG A 148 7.78 8.07 -0.21
N LEU A 149 7.30 7.50 0.89
CA LEU A 149 6.38 6.38 0.85
C LEU A 149 5.01 6.83 0.37
N SER A 150 4.52 6.14 -0.64
CA SER A 150 3.19 6.28 -1.21
C SER A 150 2.40 4.99 -1.02
N PHE A 151 1.08 5.08 -1.08
CA PHE A 151 0.23 3.89 -1.04
C PHE A 151 -1.02 4.07 -1.89
N ALA A 152 -1.60 2.95 -2.30
CA ALA A 152 -2.91 2.87 -2.90
C ALA A 152 -3.76 1.88 -2.12
N ARG A 153 -5.07 2.08 -2.20
CA ARG A 153 -6.05 1.15 -1.65
C ARG A 153 -7.14 0.86 -2.67
N SER A 154 -7.49 -0.40 -2.81
CA SER A 154 -8.74 -0.83 -3.43
C SER A 154 -9.78 -1.19 -2.36
N THR A 155 -11.02 -0.78 -2.60
CA THR A 155 -12.20 -1.14 -1.80
C THR A 155 -13.22 -1.94 -2.63
N ASP A 156 -12.82 -2.41 -3.80
CA ASP A 156 -13.66 -3.02 -4.83
C ASP A 156 -12.94 -4.20 -5.52
N HIS A 157 -12.17 -4.95 -4.73
CA HIS A 157 -11.46 -6.15 -5.18
C HIS A 157 -10.56 -5.91 -6.41
N GLY A 158 -9.79 -4.83 -6.33
CA GLY A 158 -8.76 -4.39 -7.27
C GLY A 158 -9.27 -3.82 -8.59
N ALA A 159 -10.58 -3.58 -8.71
CA ALA A 159 -11.14 -2.93 -9.89
C ALA A 159 -10.66 -1.47 -10.00
N THR A 160 -10.62 -0.73 -8.89
CA THR A 160 -10.06 0.61 -8.82
C THR A 160 -9.12 0.77 -7.63
N TRP A 161 -8.18 1.71 -7.76
CA TRP A 161 -7.14 1.99 -6.77
C TRP A 161 -7.09 3.47 -6.46
N ALA A 162 -7.38 3.83 -5.21
CA ALA A 162 -7.25 5.19 -4.72
C ALA A 162 -5.81 5.43 -4.24
N VAL A 163 -5.03 6.16 -5.03
CA VAL A 163 -3.63 6.52 -4.73
C VAL A 163 -3.59 7.70 -3.74
N SER A 164 -2.72 7.59 -2.74
CA SER A 164 -2.41 8.64 -1.77
C SER A 164 -0.90 8.80 -1.64
N GLU A 165 -0.40 9.97 -2.01
CA GLU A 165 1.03 10.34 -1.85
C GLU A 165 1.38 10.86 -0.45
N ARG A 166 0.45 10.76 0.51
CA ARG A 166 0.69 11.11 1.92
C ARG A 166 0.22 9.97 2.81
N ALA A 167 1.15 9.28 3.46
CA ALA A 167 0.86 8.75 4.79
C ALA A 167 0.52 9.96 5.68
N ARG A 168 -0.68 10.00 6.28
CA ARG A 168 -1.02 11.09 7.22
C ARG A 168 0.07 11.16 8.29
N ARG A 169 0.62 12.35 8.58
CA ARG A 169 1.45 12.55 9.78
C ARG A 169 0.62 12.07 10.98
N VAL A 170 1.14 11.09 11.71
CA VAL A 170 0.68 10.86 13.08
C VAL A 170 1.00 12.17 13.82
N PRO A 171 0.00 12.87 14.40
CA PRO A 171 0.29 14.05 15.20
C PRO A 171 1.24 13.64 16.32
N ASP A 172 2.34 14.37 16.44
CA ASP A 172 3.31 14.14 17.51
C ASP A 172 2.57 14.14 18.86
N SER A 173 2.68 13.05 19.62
CA SER A 173 2.00 12.89 20.91
C SER A 173 2.53 13.87 21.97
N THR A 174 3.60 14.59 21.67
CA THR A 174 4.19 15.64 22.52
C THR A 174 3.35 16.92 22.56
N ALA A 175 2.37 17.12 21.68
CA ALA A 175 1.55 18.34 21.66
C ALA A 175 0.40 18.38 22.71
N ARG A 176 0.30 17.37 23.60
CA ARG A 176 -0.73 17.32 24.67
C ARG A 176 -0.21 17.64 26.08
N SER A 177 0.90 18.35 26.21
CA SER A 177 1.32 18.93 27.50
C SER A 177 1.70 20.40 27.38
N ALA A 178 0.71 21.23 27.08
CA ALA A 178 0.77 22.67 27.33
C ALA A 178 -0.56 23.15 27.94
N THR A 179 -0.99 22.48 29.01
CA THR A 179 -2.09 22.96 29.84
C THR A 179 -1.59 24.12 30.69
N ARG A 180 -1.69 25.31 30.12
CA ARG A 180 -1.88 26.64 30.74
C ARG A 180 -1.82 26.66 32.29
N SER A 181 -0.63 26.84 32.87
CA SER A 181 -0.50 27.27 34.26
C SER A 181 -0.73 28.79 34.34
N ARG A 182 -1.95 29.20 34.73
CA ARG A 182 -2.16 30.59 35.21
C ARG A 182 -1.52 30.69 36.60
N PRO A 183 -0.61 31.65 36.85
CA PRO A 183 -0.18 31.91 38.22
C PRO A 183 -1.35 32.52 39.01
N ARG A 184 -1.64 31.94 40.18
CA ARG A 184 -2.56 32.51 41.18
C ARG A 184 -1.93 33.76 41.78
N SER A 185 -2.52 34.93 41.59
CA SER A 185 -2.23 36.09 42.43
C SER A 185 -2.94 35.94 43.79
N ARG A 186 -2.15 35.70 44.84
CA ARG A 186 -2.43 36.21 46.20
C ARG A 186 -1.74 37.59 46.24
N SER A 187 -2.19 38.66 46.88
CA SER A 187 -3.13 38.89 47.96
C SER A 187 -3.23 40.41 48.13
N GLY A 188 -4.37 40.93 48.59
CA GLY A 188 -4.40 42.29 49.12
C GLY A 188 -5.81 42.79 49.39
N LYS A 189 -6.32 42.55 50.60
CA LYS A 189 -7.10 43.56 51.32
C LYS A 189 -7.10 43.28 52.82
N MET A 190 -6.60 44.29 53.54
CA MET A 190 -6.52 44.38 54.99
C MET A 190 -7.89 44.36 55.66
N ALA A 191 -7.84 43.94 56.92
CA ALA A 191 -8.90 43.77 57.90
C ALA A 191 -9.79 45.00 58.17
N ARG A 192 -11.04 44.74 58.57
CA ARG A 192 -11.51 44.91 59.96
C ARG A 192 -12.96 44.44 60.12
N CYS A 193 -13.20 43.66 61.17
CA CYS A 193 -14.51 43.41 61.77
C CYS A 193 -14.62 44.18 63.09
N THR A 194 -15.82 44.67 63.38
CA THR A 194 -16.50 44.90 64.67
C THR A 194 -17.57 45.98 64.38
N SER A 195 -18.78 46.04 64.94
CA SER A 195 -19.78 45.11 65.49
C SER A 195 -20.91 46.02 65.97
N SER A 196 -22.17 45.58 65.83
CA SER A 196 -23.39 46.02 66.54
C SER A 196 -24.00 47.41 66.26
N GLY A 197 -25.34 47.44 66.19
CA GLY A 197 -26.17 48.63 66.45
C GLY A 197 -27.24 48.94 65.40
N ALA A 198 -28.44 48.37 65.53
CA ALA A 198 -29.67 48.75 64.82
C ALA A 198 -30.32 50.02 65.48
N PRO A 199 -31.55 50.42 65.12
CA PRO A 199 -32.07 50.98 63.86
C PRO A 199 -32.83 52.31 64.09
N ALA A 200 -33.34 52.98 63.03
CA ALA A 200 -34.71 53.52 62.92
C ALA A 200 -34.84 54.63 61.86
N ARG A 201 -35.98 54.58 61.13
CA ARG A 201 -36.86 55.67 60.63
C ARG A 201 -36.18 56.98 60.22
N ARG A 202 -36.44 57.55 59.04
CA ARG A 202 -37.70 57.69 58.30
C ARG A 202 -37.34 58.12 56.87
#